data_AF-A0AAU3NTY9-F1
#
_entry.id   AF-A0AAU3NTY9-F1
#
_cell.length_a   1.000
_cell.length_b   1.000
_cell.length_c   1.000
_cell.angle_alpha   90.00
_cell.angle_beta   90.00
_cell.angle_gamma   90.00
#
_symmetry.space_group_name_H-M   'P 1'
#
loop_
_entity.id
_entity.type
_entity.pdbx_description
1 polymer ?
#
loop_
_entity_poly.entity_id
_entity_poly.type
_entity_poly.pdbx_seq_one_letter_code
_entity_poly.pdbx_strand_id
1 'polypeptide(L)'
;MDVRPGGLIGEEDEVRFAAAAQVAAAAGWRYMVLTGWRRQVLAGIDALSVRRRPMADPLGLERQLLAAVGRRPWLFAELVDQTQVPAVARTHAVHLLWHRRMAVDLALPFGDETWVYPVGGRDE
;
A
#
# COMPACT_ATOMS: atom_id res chain seq x y z
N MET A 1 18.06 -6.41 -1.09
CA MET A 1 17.39 -6.71 0.20
C MET A 1 16.62 -8.00 0.00
N ASP A 2 16.66 -8.88 0.98
CA ASP A 2 15.86 -10.10 1.00
C ASP A 2 14.76 -9.98 2.05
N VAL A 3 13.60 -10.60 1.82
CA VAL A 3 12.46 -10.57 2.76
C VAL A 3 12.11 -12.00 3.14
N ARG A 4 12.20 -12.32 4.44
CA ARG A 4 11.91 -13.65 4.98
C ARG A 4 11.25 -13.55 6.34
N PRO A 5 10.16 -14.27 6.63
CA PRO A 5 9.60 -14.29 7.98
C PRO A 5 10.66 -14.77 8.98
N GLY A 6 10.94 -13.99 10.04
CA GLY A 6 12.04 -14.28 10.95
C GLY A 6 11.98 -15.67 11.58
N GLY A 7 10.79 -16.14 11.95
CA GLY A 7 10.58 -17.48 12.52
C GLY A 7 10.74 -18.64 11.54
N LEU A 8 11.00 -18.37 10.26
CA LEU A 8 11.24 -19.37 9.22
C LEU A 8 12.70 -19.34 8.69
N ILE A 9 13.57 -18.53 9.27
CA ILE A 9 14.99 -18.50 8.90
C ILE A 9 15.71 -19.66 9.59
N GLY A 10 16.27 -20.56 8.80
CA GLY A 10 17.14 -21.64 9.28
C GLY A 10 18.61 -21.41 8.94
N GLU A 11 19.48 -22.30 9.44
CA GLU A 11 20.94 -22.23 9.22
C GLU A 11 21.32 -22.16 7.72
N GLU A 12 20.62 -22.91 6.88
CA GLU A 12 20.87 -22.90 5.43
C GLU A 12 20.56 -21.53 4.79
N ASP A 13 19.54 -20.84 5.30
CA ASP A 13 19.20 -19.49 4.84
C ASP A 13 20.27 -18.49 5.26
N GLU A 14 20.86 -18.64 6.45
CA GLU A 14 21.97 -17.79 6.90
C GLU A 14 23.20 -17.90 5.98
N VAL A 15 23.54 -19.11 5.54
CA VAL A 15 24.64 -19.32 4.57
C VAL A 15 24.32 -18.62 3.25
N ARG A 16 23.09 -18.73 2.75
CA ARG A 16 22.63 -18.04 1.52
C ARG A 16 22.70 -16.51 1.68
N PHE A 17 22.27 -15.99 2.83
CA PHE A 17 22.32 -14.55 3.11
C PHE A 17 23.76 -14.03 3.21
N ALA A 18 24.67 -14.80 3.82
CA ALA A 18 26.08 -14.46 3.89
C ALA A 18 26.71 -14.40 2.49
N ALA A 19 26.41 -15.38 1.63
CA ALA A 19 26.87 -15.37 0.24
C ALA A 19 26.30 -14.16 -0.54
N ALA A 20 25.00 -13.88 -0.41
CA ALA A 20 24.37 -12.71 -1.03
C ALA A 20 24.98 -11.39 -0.52
N ALA A 21 25.30 -11.29 0.78
CA ALA A 21 25.95 -10.14 1.36
C ALA A 21 27.37 -9.93 0.79
N GLN A 22 28.14 -10.99 0.57
CA GLN A 22 29.47 -10.90 -0.04
C GLN A 22 29.40 -10.39 -1.49
N VAL A 23 28.46 -10.91 -2.28
CA VAL A 23 28.25 -10.45 -3.66
C VAL A 23 27.81 -8.98 -3.69
N ALA A 24 26.88 -8.59 -2.82
CA ALA A 24 26.44 -7.20 -2.71
C ALA A 24 27.61 -6.28 -2.31
N ALA A 25 28.43 -6.67 -1.33
CA ALA A 25 29.58 -5.89 -0.90
C ALA A 25 30.62 -5.73 -2.03
N ALA A 26 30.90 -6.80 -2.78
CA ALA A 26 31.80 -6.74 -3.94
C ALA A 26 31.27 -5.80 -5.04
N ALA A 27 29.95 -5.66 -5.16
CA ALA A 27 29.29 -4.70 -6.04
C ALA A 27 29.15 -3.29 -5.45
N GLY A 28 29.64 -3.05 -4.23
CA GLY A 28 29.51 -1.76 -3.52
C GLY A 28 28.10 -1.48 -2.98
N TRP A 29 27.25 -2.51 -2.86
CA TRP A 29 25.88 -2.40 -2.38
C TRP A 29 25.76 -2.78 -0.91
N ARG A 30 24.77 -2.19 -0.23
CA ARG A 30 24.37 -2.61 1.12
C ARG A 30 23.36 -3.75 1.03
N TYR A 31 23.61 -4.81 1.78
CA TYR A 31 22.71 -5.95 1.91
C TYR A 31 22.01 -5.93 3.27
N MET A 32 20.74 -6.34 3.28
CA MET A 32 19.92 -6.44 4.48
C MET A 32 18.84 -7.50 4.26
N VAL A 33 18.56 -8.27 5.31
CA VAL A 33 17.42 -9.19 5.40
C VAL A 33 16.34 -8.54 6.26
N LEU A 34 15.15 -8.38 5.70
CA LEU A 34 13.98 -7.84 6.39
C LEU A 34 13.12 -8.98 6.92
N THR A 35 12.98 -9.07 8.24
CA THR A 35 12.34 -10.21 8.90
C THR A 35 10.87 -10.03 9.31
N GLY A 36 10.37 -8.80 9.17
CA GLY A 36 9.02 -8.43 9.53
C GLY A 36 8.71 -6.97 9.24
N TRP A 37 7.46 -6.60 9.50
CA TRP A 37 6.93 -5.26 9.26
C TRP A 37 6.32 -4.70 10.54
N ARG A 38 6.23 -3.38 10.64
CA ARG A 38 5.48 -2.74 11.72
C ARG A 38 4.02 -3.18 11.66
N ARG A 39 3.44 -3.61 12.78
CA ARG A 39 2.09 -4.22 12.84
C ARG A 39 1.02 -3.34 12.19
N GLN A 40 1.10 -2.02 12.37
CA GLN A 40 0.17 -1.06 11.79
C GLN A 40 0.24 -1.00 10.25
N VAL A 41 1.43 -1.13 9.67
CA VAL A 41 1.60 -1.18 8.20
C VAL A 41 0.96 -2.44 7.66
N LEU A 42 1.17 -3.57 8.34
CA LEU A 42 0.59 -4.85 7.93
C LEU A 42 -0.94 -4.80 8.01
N ALA A 43 -1.52 -4.26 9.09
CA ALA A 43 -2.98 -4.12 9.23
C ALA A 43 -3.59 -3.25 8.13
N GLY A 44 -2.92 -2.16 7.73
CA GLY A 44 -3.34 -1.34 6.59
C GLY A 44 -3.29 -2.12 5.27
N ILE A 45 -2.18 -2.83 5.01
CA ILE A 45 -2.05 -3.69 3.82
C ILE A 45 -3.13 -4.77 3.80
N ASP A 46 -3.41 -5.42 4.93
CA ASP A 46 -4.45 -6.45 5.05
C ASP A 46 -5.81 -5.88 4.70
N ALA A 47 -6.17 -4.71 5.26
CA ALA A 47 -7.42 -4.02 4.96
C ALA A 47 -7.56 -3.70 3.46
N LEU A 48 -6.49 -3.21 2.82
CA LEU A 48 -6.50 -2.92 1.38
C LEU A 48 -6.56 -4.19 0.52
N SER A 49 -5.90 -5.26 0.95
CA SER A 49 -5.79 -6.52 0.20
C SER A 49 -7.11 -7.24 -0.02
N VAL A 50 -8.14 -6.90 0.76
CA VAL A 50 -9.50 -7.44 0.64
C VAL A 50 -10.10 -7.15 -0.74
N ARG A 51 -9.72 -6.03 -1.38
CA ARG A 51 -10.23 -5.63 -2.71
C ARG A 51 -9.19 -5.70 -3.82
N ARG A 52 -8.28 -6.67 -3.73
CA ARG A 52 -7.19 -6.88 -4.72
C ARG A 52 -7.61 -7.45 -6.08
N ARG A 53 -8.78 -8.07 -6.17
CA ARG A 53 -9.26 -8.69 -7.41
C ARG A 53 -9.92 -7.64 -8.29
N PRO A 54 -9.91 -7.81 -9.64
CA PRO A 54 -10.62 -6.91 -10.54
C PRO A 54 -12.08 -6.70 -10.13
N MET A 55 -12.55 -5.46 -10.22
CA MET A 55 -13.93 -5.08 -9.93
C MET A 55 -14.57 -4.44 -11.16
N ALA A 56 -15.85 -4.75 -11.39
CA ALA A 56 -16.65 -4.02 -12.35
C ALA A 56 -17.12 -2.71 -11.73
N ASP A 57 -17.05 -1.60 -12.48
CA ASP A 57 -17.52 -0.28 -12.07
C ASP A 57 -18.66 0.21 -12.99
N PRO A 58 -19.85 -0.42 -12.94
CA PRO A 58 -20.97 -0.02 -13.80
C PRO A 58 -21.50 1.38 -13.50
N LEU A 59 -21.19 1.94 -12.32
CA LEU A 59 -21.62 3.26 -11.87
C LEU A 59 -20.58 4.35 -12.13
N GLY A 60 -19.39 4.00 -12.64
CA GLY A 60 -18.31 4.94 -12.91
C GLY A 60 -17.78 5.67 -11.67
N LEU A 61 -17.82 5.01 -10.51
CA LEU A 61 -17.38 5.55 -9.22
C LEU A 61 -15.87 5.76 -9.17
N GLU A 62 -15.08 4.92 -9.82
CA GLU A 62 -13.62 5.05 -9.84
C GLU A 62 -13.19 6.36 -10.52
N ARG A 63 -13.86 6.72 -11.61
CA ARG A 63 -13.63 8.00 -12.29
C ARG A 63 -14.00 9.18 -11.40
N GLN A 64 -15.07 9.08 -10.62
CA GLN A 64 -15.48 10.14 -9.67
C GLN A 64 -14.43 10.33 -8.56
N LEU A 65 -13.98 9.23 -7.95
CA LEU A 65 -12.95 9.23 -6.91
C LEU A 65 -11.61 9.80 -7.42
N LEU A 66 -11.15 9.33 -8.59
CA LEU A 66 -9.91 9.82 -9.21
C LEU A 66 -9.98 11.30 -9.59
N ALA A 67 -11.13 11.76 -10.10
CA ALA A 67 -11.33 13.17 -10.39
C ALA A 67 -11.33 14.02 -9.11
N ALA A 68 -11.93 13.55 -8.02
CA ALA A 68 -11.97 14.26 -6.75
C ALA A 68 -10.59 14.38 -6.09
N VAL A 69 -9.84 13.27 -5.98
CA VAL A 69 -8.49 13.26 -5.38
C VAL A 69 -7.47 14.01 -6.23
N GLY A 70 -7.65 14.05 -7.56
CA GLY A 70 -6.80 14.81 -8.46
C GLY A 70 -6.86 16.32 -8.24
N ARG A 71 -7.90 16.83 -7.55
CA ARG A 71 -8.05 18.26 -7.25
C ARG A 71 -7.35 18.67 -5.95
N ARG A 72 -7.37 17.79 -4.95
CA ARG A 72 -6.74 17.98 -3.64
C ARG A 72 -6.73 16.67 -2.85
N PRO A 73 -5.90 16.55 -1.80
CA PRO A 73 -6.06 15.50 -0.80
C PRO A 73 -7.39 15.61 -0.04
N TRP A 74 -7.92 14.47 0.41
CA TRP A 74 -9.18 14.36 1.15
C TRP A 74 -9.05 13.39 2.31
N LEU A 75 -9.87 13.54 3.35
CA LEU A 75 -10.13 12.43 4.27
C LEU A 75 -10.91 11.33 3.52
N PHE A 76 -10.70 10.06 3.89
CA PHE A 76 -11.29 8.92 3.19
C PHE A 76 -12.81 8.98 3.16
N ALA A 77 -13.47 9.31 4.29
CA ALA A 77 -14.92 9.47 4.32
C ALA A 77 -15.39 10.59 3.39
N GLU A 78 -14.78 11.77 3.48
CA GLU A 78 -15.16 12.94 2.67
C GLU A 78 -14.98 12.71 1.16
N LEU A 79 -13.91 11.99 0.78
CA LEU A 79 -13.64 11.62 -0.62
C LEU A 79 -14.78 10.76 -1.16
N VAL A 80 -15.20 9.77 -0.38
CA VAL A 80 -16.23 8.83 -0.80
C VAL A 80 -17.60 9.51 -0.87
N ASP A 81 -17.85 10.50 0.00
CA ASP A 81 -19.05 11.34 -0.03
C ASP A 81 -19.13 12.26 -1.27
N GLN A 82 -18.03 12.43 -2.03
CA GLN A 82 -18.06 13.13 -3.32
C GLN A 82 -18.67 12.29 -4.46
N THR A 83 -19.06 11.05 -4.19
CA THR A 83 -19.59 10.13 -5.20
C THR A 83 -21.10 9.97 -5.11
N GLN A 84 -21.70 9.49 -6.20
CA GLN A 84 -23.15 9.27 -6.26
C GLN A 84 -23.66 8.17 -5.31
N VAL A 85 -22.82 7.21 -4.93
CA VAL A 85 -23.20 6.09 -4.04
C VAL A 85 -22.07 5.81 -3.03
N PRO A 86 -21.96 6.60 -1.94
CA PRO A 86 -20.84 6.52 -1.00
C PRO A 86 -20.59 5.11 -0.45
N ALA A 87 -21.65 4.39 -0.06
CA ALA A 87 -21.55 3.04 0.48
C ALA A 87 -20.83 2.05 -0.47
N VAL A 88 -21.05 2.18 -1.78
CA VAL A 88 -20.40 1.33 -2.80
C VAL A 88 -19.01 1.89 -3.14
N ALA A 89 -18.88 3.21 -3.22
CA ALA A 89 -17.63 3.89 -3.54
C ALA A 89 -16.51 3.64 -2.51
N ARG A 90 -16.83 3.38 -1.22
CA ARG A 90 -15.83 2.92 -0.23
C ARG A 90 -15.07 1.71 -0.74
N THR A 91 -15.78 0.76 -1.35
CA THR A 91 -15.17 -0.47 -1.89
C THR A 91 -14.25 -0.17 -3.07
N HIS A 92 -14.67 0.70 -3.98
CA HIS A 92 -13.84 1.12 -5.12
C HIS A 92 -12.64 1.97 -4.69
N ALA A 93 -12.77 2.79 -3.65
CA ALA A 93 -11.66 3.56 -3.10
C ALA A 93 -10.56 2.64 -2.54
N VAL A 94 -10.94 1.60 -1.79
CA VAL A 94 -10.01 0.57 -1.32
C VAL A 94 -9.35 -0.18 -2.48
N HIS A 95 -10.12 -0.52 -3.52
CA HIS A 95 -9.59 -1.14 -4.75
C HIS A 95 -8.52 -0.26 -5.43
N LEU A 96 -8.83 1.02 -5.63
CA LEU A 96 -7.91 1.99 -6.24
C LEU A 96 -6.65 2.21 -5.39
N LEU A 97 -6.77 2.22 -4.07
CA LEU A 97 -5.62 2.29 -3.15
C LEU A 97 -4.72 1.06 -3.26
N TRP A 98 -5.30 -0.14 -3.33
CA TRP A 98 -4.54 -1.37 -3.55
C TRP A 98 -3.77 -1.34 -4.86
N HIS A 99 -4.40 -0.87 -5.94
CA HIS A 99 -3.78 -0.74 -7.26
C HIS A 99 -2.90 0.51 -7.42
N ARG A 100 -2.61 1.22 -6.31
CA ARG A 100 -1.78 2.43 -6.29
C ARG A 100 -2.23 3.49 -7.30
N ARG A 101 -3.55 3.64 -7.46
CA ARG A 101 -4.20 4.71 -8.26
C ARG A 101 -4.52 5.94 -7.40
N MET A 102 -4.43 5.78 -6.08
CA MET A 102 -4.41 6.83 -5.06
C MET A 102 -3.37 6.44 -4.00
N ALA A 103 -2.97 7.36 -3.13
CA ALA A 103 -1.97 7.13 -2.09
C ALA A 103 -2.52 7.43 -0.69
N VAL A 104 -2.02 6.70 0.31
CA VAL A 104 -2.26 6.92 1.74
C VAL A 104 -0.95 6.70 2.49
N ASP A 105 -0.82 7.29 3.67
CA ASP A 105 0.30 6.99 4.57
C ASP A 105 0.02 5.67 5.32
N LEU A 106 0.73 4.61 4.95
CA LEU A 106 0.61 3.29 5.60
C LEU A 106 1.24 3.25 6.99
N ALA A 107 2.01 4.27 7.40
CA ALA A 107 2.52 4.35 8.76
C ALA A 107 1.41 4.66 9.78
N LEU A 108 0.27 5.17 9.32
CA LEU A 108 -0.90 5.50 10.12
C LEU A 108 -2.01 4.45 9.97
N PRO A 109 -2.90 4.29 10.96
CA PRO A 109 -4.06 3.42 10.84
C PRO A 109 -4.96 3.83 9.66
N PHE A 110 -5.46 2.83 8.93
CA PHE A 110 -6.41 3.05 7.84
C PHE A 110 -7.85 3.13 8.38
N GLY A 111 -8.58 4.19 8.02
CA GLY A 111 -9.96 4.45 8.44
C GLY A 111 -10.54 5.72 7.80
N ASP A 112 -11.71 6.15 8.28
CA ASP A 112 -12.46 7.29 7.71
C ASP A 112 -11.67 8.62 7.75
N GLU A 113 -10.81 8.78 8.77
CA GLU A 113 -9.92 9.94 8.96
C GLU A 113 -8.58 9.81 8.21
N THR A 114 -8.39 8.77 7.40
CA THR A 114 -7.15 8.61 6.62
C THR A 114 -7.12 9.61 5.48
N TRP A 115 -6.04 10.37 5.38
CA TRP A 115 -5.79 11.22 4.23
C TRP A 115 -5.45 10.40 2.98
N VAL A 116 -6.15 10.69 1.90
CA VAL A 116 -5.97 10.13 0.57
C VAL A 116 -5.42 11.20 -0.37
N TYR A 117 -4.36 10.87 -1.08
CA TYR A 117 -3.58 11.75 -1.95
C TYR A 117 -3.59 11.27 -3.40
N PRO A 118 -3.37 12.16 -4.38
CA PRO A 118 -3.07 11.74 -5.74
C PRO A 118 -1.72 10.98 -5.78
N VAL A 119 -1.60 10.03 -6.70
CA VAL A 119 -0.34 9.30 -6.91
C VAL A 119 0.70 10.25 -7.49
N GLY A 120 1.93 10.20 -6.95
CA GLY A 120 3.01 11.12 -7.33
C GLY A 120 3.02 12.43 -6.53
N GLY A 121 2.15 12.58 -5.52
CA GLY A 121 2.10 13.76 -4.66
C GLY A 121 2.92 13.60 -3.37
N ARG A 122 4.21 13.98 -3.43
CA ARG A 122 5.04 14.66 -2.41
C ARG A 122 6.52 14.40 -2.72
N ASP A 123 7.01 15.08 -3.76
CA ASP A 123 8.42 15.50 -3.82
C ASP A 123 8.47 16.92 -3.22
N GLU A 124 8.56 17.01 -1.90
CA GLU A 124 9.05 18.21 -1.19
C GLU A 124 10.14 17.76 -0.20
#